data_AF-A0A817XT66-F1
#
_entry.id   AF-A0A817XT66-F1
#
_cell.length_a   1.000
_cell.length_b   1.000
_cell.length_c   1.000
_cell.angle_alpha   90.00
_cell.angle_beta   90.00
_cell.angle_gamma   90.00
#
_symmetry.space_group_name_H-M   'P 1'
#
loop_
_entity.id
_entity.type
_entity.pdbx_description
1 polymer ?
#
loop_
_entity_poly.entity_id
_entity_poly.type
_entity_poly.pdbx_seq_one_letter_code
_entity_poly.pdbx_strand_id
1 'polypeptide(L)'
;MSISTRRFPGYSREGKKFDADVHRQHIFGLHVANYMTSLKDENPDLYAKQFSRFVKAGIEPSSFEALYKAAHAAIRADPSPSPKKQKKADAPKPKRWNKVKLARSSRKNRVQQRKTAFLKAIQGGDNE
;
A
#
# COMPACT_ATOMS: atom_id res chain seq x y z
N MET A 1 10.03 -30.22 2.98
CA MET A 1 8.78 -29.95 2.23
C MET A 1 9.06 -30.10 0.75
N SER A 2 8.40 -31.04 0.07
CA SER A 2 8.50 -31.18 -1.40
C SER A 2 7.41 -30.33 -2.06
N ILE A 3 7.78 -29.52 -3.06
CA ILE A 3 6.86 -28.67 -3.81
C ILE A 3 6.48 -29.37 -5.12
N SER A 4 5.18 -29.39 -5.44
CA SER A 4 4.60 -29.98 -6.67
C SER A 4 4.46 -28.91 -7.75
N THR A 5 4.81 -29.24 -9.01
CA THR A 5 4.78 -28.28 -10.13
C THR A 5 3.39 -27.94 -10.66
N ARG A 6 2.34 -28.63 -10.18
CA ARG A 6 0.94 -28.47 -10.63
C ARG A 6 0.33 -27.10 -10.38
N ARG A 7 0.98 -26.27 -9.55
CA ARG A 7 0.53 -24.91 -9.21
C ARG A 7 1.38 -23.82 -9.87
N PHE A 8 2.41 -24.18 -10.62
CA PHE A 8 3.22 -23.21 -11.32
C PHE A 8 2.58 -22.80 -12.66
N PRO A 9 2.74 -21.52 -13.08
CA PRO A 9 2.46 -21.10 -14.44
C PRO A 9 3.18 -22.00 -15.45
N GLY A 10 2.51 -22.40 -16.52
CA GLY A 10 3.02 -23.38 -17.49
C GLY A 10 2.55 -24.82 -17.27
N TYR A 11 1.84 -25.13 -16.18
CA TYR A 11 1.22 -26.44 -15.99
C TYR A 11 -0.15 -26.54 -16.69
N SER A 12 -0.30 -27.49 -17.62
CA SER A 12 -1.60 -27.81 -18.23
C SER A 12 -2.30 -28.93 -17.46
N ARG A 13 -3.53 -28.68 -16.99
CA ARG A 13 -4.34 -29.68 -16.27
C ARG A 13 -4.80 -30.83 -17.19
N GLU A 14 -5.07 -30.52 -18.44
CA GLU A 14 -5.51 -31.48 -19.46
C GLU A 14 -4.35 -32.37 -19.89
N GLY A 15 -3.22 -31.76 -20.27
CA GLY A 15 -2.03 -32.49 -20.71
C GLY A 15 -1.20 -33.08 -19.56
N LYS A 16 -1.52 -32.74 -18.31
CA LYS A 16 -0.73 -33.09 -17.10
C LYS A 16 0.78 -32.84 -17.26
N LYS A 17 1.14 -31.87 -18.10
CA LYS A 17 2.51 -31.54 -18.48
C LYS A 17 2.84 -30.13 -18.02
N PHE A 18 4.08 -29.96 -17.57
CA PHE A 18 4.63 -28.68 -17.17
C PHE A 18 5.56 -28.14 -18.25
N ASP A 19 5.29 -26.92 -18.71
CA ASP A 19 6.15 -26.16 -19.60
C ASP A 19 7.04 -25.22 -18.77
N ALA A 20 8.34 -25.52 -18.78
CA ALA A 20 9.34 -24.78 -18.03
C ALA A 20 9.65 -23.40 -18.65
N ASP A 21 9.47 -23.23 -19.96
CA ASP A 21 9.79 -21.99 -20.65
C ASP A 21 8.74 -20.93 -20.33
N VAL A 22 7.45 -21.30 -20.33
CA VAL A 22 6.37 -20.44 -19.85
C VAL A 22 6.61 -20.04 -18.40
N HIS A 23 6.97 -20.98 -17.53
CA HIS A 23 7.26 -20.67 -16.14
C HIS A 23 8.42 -19.66 -16.00
N ARG A 24 9.51 -19.87 -16.75
CA ARG A 24 10.66 -18.98 -16.81
C ARG A 24 10.27 -17.57 -17.27
N GLN A 25 9.41 -17.47 -18.29
CA GLN A 25 8.89 -16.17 -18.77
C GLN A 25 8.10 -15.43 -17.70
N HIS A 26 7.32 -16.14 -16.88
CA HIS A 26 6.61 -15.54 -15.76
C HIS A 26 7.56 -15.05 -14.65
N ILE A 27 8.61 -15.82 -14.33
CA ILE A 27 9.64 -15.43 -13.33
C ILE A 27 10.31 -14.10 -13.72
N PHE A 28 10.66 -13.94 -14.99
CA PHE A 28 11.34 -12.74 -15.49
C PHE A 28 10.39 -11.65 -16.01
N GLY A 29 9.08 -11.81 -15.82
CA GLY A 29 8.08 -10.80 -16.17
C GLY A 29 7.87 -10.58 -17.67
N LEU A 30 8.32 -11.49 -18.55
CA LEU A 30 8.17 -11.32 -20.00
C LEU A 30 6.70 -11.28 -20.45
N HIS A 31 5.79 -11.97 -19.76
CA HIS A 31 4.36 -11.85 -20.04
C HIS A 31 3.82 -10.42 -19.84
N VAL A 32 4.35 -9.68 -18.85
CA VAL A 32 4.00 -8.27 -18.63
C VAL A 32 4.63 -7.41 -19.72
N ALA A 33 5.89 -7.67 -20.07
CA ALA A 33 6.56 -6.96 -21.16
C ALA A 33 5.81 -7.13 -22.50
N ASN A 34 5.39 -8.35 -22.85
CA ASN A 34 4.61 -8.61 -24.04
C ASN A 34 3.28 -7.85 -24.02
N TYR A 35 2.59 -7.83 -22.87
CA TYR A 35 1.33 -7.09 -22.74
C TYR A 35 1.53 -5.57 -22.82
N MET A 36 2.64 -5.06 -22.28
CA MET A 36 3.02 -3.66 -22.43
C MET A 36 3.26 -3.31 -23.90
N THR A 37 3.98 -4.15 -24.64
CA THR A 37 4.24 -3.95 -26.07
C THR A 37 2.94 -3.97 -26.88
N SER A 38 2.09 -4.99 -26.71
CA SER A 38 0.83 -5.07 -27.47
C SER A 38 -0.09 -3.87 -27.21
N LEU A 39 -0.22 -3.45 -25.94
CA LEU A 39 -1.01 -2.27 -25.60
C LEU A 39 -0.43 -0.96 -26.11
N LYS A 40 0.90 -0.83 -26.14
CA LYS A 40 1.56 0.37 -26.65
C LYS A 40 1.24 0.58 -28.14
N ASP A 41 1.14 -0.51 -28.90
CA ASP A 41 0.83 -0.48 -30.33
C ASP A 41 -0.69 -0.38 -30.61
N GLU A 42 -1.53 -1.11 -29.85
CA GLU A 42 -2.97 -1.17 -30.07
C GLU A 42 -3.74 0.02 -29.45
N ASN A 43 -3.38 0.43 -28.23
CA ASN A 43 -4.11 1.46 -27.48
C ASN A 43 -3.20 2.23 -26.48
N PRO A 44 -2.58 3.33 -26.92
CA PRO A 44 -1.66 4.10 -26.08
C PRO A 44 -2.33 4.73 -24.85
N ASP A 45 -3.63 5.04 -24.91
CA ASP A 45 -4.37 5.61 -23.78
C ASP A 45 -4.52 4.59 -22.64
N LEU A 46 -4.84 3.34 -22.99
CA LEU A 46 -4.91 2.24 -22.03
C LEU A 46 -3.52 1.90 -21.48
N TYR A 47 -2.48 1.92 -22.33
CA TYR A 47 -1.10 1.75 -21.90
C TYR A 47 -0.71 2.78 -20.83
N ALA A 48 -0.98 4.07 -21.08
CA ALA A 48 -0.68 5.14 -20.14
C ALA A 48 -1.45 4.96 -18.81
N LYS A 49 -2.71 4.50 -18.88
CA LYS A 49 -3.52 4.25 -17.68
C LYS A 49 -3.02 3.08 -16.84
N GLN A 50 -2.81 1.91 -17.45
CA GLN A 50 -2.36 0.70 -16.74
C GLN A 50 -0.91 0.79 -16.27
N PHE A 51 -0.01 1.30 -17.12
CA PHE A 51 1.44 1.29 -16.87
C PHE A 51 2.01 2.65 -16.45
N SER A 52 1.15 3.59 -16.01
CA SER A 52 1.56 4.94 -15.57
C SER A 52 2.76 4.96 -14.61
N ARG A 53 2.86 4.00 -13.69
CA ARG A 53 3.98 3.90 -12.74
C ARG A 53 5.28 3.40 -13.38
N PHE A 54 5.19 2.52 -14.38
CA PHE A 54 6.35 2.04 -15.13
C PHE A 54 6.92 3.17 -16.00
N VAL A 55 6.04 3.92 -16.66
CA VAL A 55 6.41 5.12 -17.44
C VAL A 55 7.09 6.15 -16.54
N LYS A 56 6.53 6.43 -15.36
CA LYS A 56 7.15 7.35 -14.37
C LYS A 56 8.51 6.87 -13.86
N ALA A 57 8.76 5.56 -13.84
CA ALA A 57 10.02 4.97 -13.41
C ALA A 57 11.01 4.75 -14.57
N GLY A 58 10.64 5.07 -15.82
CA GLY A 58 11.46 4.86 -17.01
C GLY A 58 11.70 3.38 -17.34
N ILE A 59 10.78 2.49 -16.97
CA ILE A 59 10.91 1.05 -17.20
C ILE A 59 10.26 0.68 -18.53
N GLU A 60 11.08 0.29 -19.51
CA GLU A 60 10.62 -0.19 -20.83
C GLU A 60 10.45 -1.72 -20.87
N PRO A 61 9.58 -2.25 -21.75
CA PRO A 61 9.33 -3.70 -21.87
C PRO A 61 10.60 -4.55 -22.09
N SER A 62 11.55 -4.06 -22.89
CA SER A 62 12.81 -4.75 -23.19
C SER A 62 13.73 -4.92 -21.97
N SER A 63 13.56 -4.09 -20.93
CA SER A 63 14.42 -4.08 -19.74
C SER A 63 14.01 -5.09 -18.66
N PHE A 64 12.82 -5.69 -18.74
CA PHE A 64 12.25 -6.54 -17.68
C PHE A 64 13.12 -7.73 -17.32
N GLU A 65 13.60 -8.49 -18.30
CA GLU A 65 14.40 -9.69 -18.03
C GLU A 65 15.74 -9.33 -17.35
N ALA A 66 16.40 -8.27 -17.83
CA ALA A 66 17.65 -7.77 -17.23
C ALA A 66 17.42 -7.25 -15.80
N LEU A 67 16.35 -6.50 -15.57
CA LEU A 67 15.98 -5.95 -14.27
C LEU A 67 15.82 -7.05 -13.22
N TYR A 68 15.03 -8.09 -13.51
CA TYR A 68 14.82 -9.19 -12.57
C TYR A 68 16.07 -10.06 -12.38
N LYS A 69 16.87 -10.29 -13.42
CA LYS A 69 18.16 -11.00 -13.27
C LYS A 69 19.10 -10.23 -12.33
N ALA A 70 19.21 -8.92 -12.48
CA ALA A 70 20.02 -8.07 -11.61
C ALA A 70 19.50 -8.10 -10.17
N ALA A 71 18.18 -8.00 -9.97
CA ALA A 71 17.56 -8.09 -8.65
C ALA A 71 17.84 -9.45 -7.98
N HIS A 72 17.68 -10.56 -8.70
CA HIS A 72 17.99 -11.89 -8.18
C HIS A 72 19.48 -12.06 -7.83
N ALA A 73 20.39 -11.47 -8.62
CA ALA A 73 21.81 -11.49 -8.30
C ALA A 73 22.12 -10.68 -7.03
N ALA A 74 21.54 -9.48 -6.91
CA ALA A 74 21.72 -8.62 -5.74
C ALA A 74 21.21 -9.28 -4.45
N ILE A 75 20.02 -9.89 -4.46
CA ILE A 75 19.45 -10.58 -3.29
C ILE A 75 20.29 -11.81 -2.89
N ARG A 76 20.87 -12.53 -3.86
CA ARG A 76 21.78 -13.66 -3.56
C ARG A 76 23.11 -13.18 -2.98
N ALA A 77 23.61 -12.04 -3.46
CA ALA A 77 24.86 -11.47 -2.96
C ALA A 77 24.71 -10.94 -1.53
N ASP A 78 23.60 -10.27 -1.23
CA ASP A 78 23.28 -9.79 0.11
C ASP A 78 21.78 -10.01 0.44
N PRO A 79 21.45 -11.07 1.20
CA PRO A 79 20.09 -11.33 1.64
C PRO A 79 19.71 -10.52 2.90
N SER A 80 20.59 -9.66 3.41
CA SER A 80 20.35 -8.94 4.66
C SER A 80 19.20 -7.92 4.51
N PRO A 81 18.38 -7.72 5.56
CA PRO A 81 17.30 -6.74 5.52
C PRO A 81 17.85 -5.32 5.39
N SER A 82 17.27 -4.53 4.50
CA SER A 82 17.64 -3.12 4.38
C SER A 82 17.32 -2.33 5.66
N PRO A 83 18.17 -1.34 6.04
CA PRO A 83 17.96 -0.57 7.25
C PRO A 83 16.66 0.23 7.15
N LYS A 84 15.84 0.14 8.20
CA LYS A 84 14.60 0.94 8.29
C LYS A 84 14.97 2.42 8.37
N LYS A 85 14.23 3.26 7.64
CA LYS A 85 14.37 4.71 7.74
C LYS A 85 14.12 5.13 9.19
N GLN A 86 15.17 5.63 9.85
CA GLN A 86 15.06 6.10 11.23
C GLN A 86 14.10 7.29 11.27
N LYS A 87 13.15 7.27 12.22
CA LYS A 87 12.34 8.45 12.52
C LYS A 87 13.31 9.50 13.07
N LYS A 88 13.34 10.70 12.47
CA LYS A 88 14.13 11.81 13.01
C LYS A 88 13.73 12.02 14.47
N ALA A 89 14.71 12.10 15.37
CA ALA A 89 14.45 12.33 16.79
C ALA A 89 13.64 13.62 17.01
N ASP A 90 13.89 14.63 16.17
CA ASP A 90 13.22 15.93 16.20
C ASP A 90 11.95 16.00 15.35
N ALA A 91 11.42 14.86 14.88
CA ALA A 91 10.18 14.86 14.13
C ALA A 91 9.05 15.42 15.03
N PRO A 92 8.34 16.48 14.59
CA PRO A 92 7.26 17.06 15.38
C PRO A 92 6.22 15.97 15.68
N LYS A 93 5.76 15.93 16.94
CA LYS A 93 4.71 14.98 17.34
C LYS A 93 3.53 15.16 16.39
N PRO A 94 3.01 14.07 15.78
CA PRO A 94 1.93 14.19 14.82
C PRO A 94 0.73 14.86 15.49
N LYS A 95 0.11 15.80 14.76
CA LYS A 95 -1.09 16.51 15.24
C LYS A 95 -2.19 15.49 15.56
N ARG A 96 -2.73 15.59 16.77
CA ARG A 96 -3.80 14.71 17.22
C ARG A 96 -5.15 15.25 16.76
N TRP A 97 -5.83 14.54 15.87
CA TRP A 97 -7.17 14.89 15.38
C TRP A 97 -8.29 14.52 16.37
N ASN A 98 -8.00 13.64 17.31
CA ASN A 98 -8.97 13.19 18.32
C ASN A 98 -9.09 14.22 19.46
N LYS A 99 -10.31 14.41 19.98
CA LYS A 99 -10.57 15.26 21.15
C LYS A 99 -9.73 14.81 22.35
N VAL A 100 -9.11 15.76 23.04
CA VAL A 100 -8.33 15.50 24.26
C VAL A 100 -9.30 15.11 25.39
N LYS A 101 -8.89 14.14 26.22
CA LYS A 101 -9.67 13.74 27.40
C LYS A 101 -9.74 14.93 28.36
N LEU A 102 -10.95 15.40 28.66
CA LEU A 102 -11.15 16.51 29.60
C LEU A 102 -10.50 16.23 30.97
N ALA A 103 -9.96 17.26 31.61
CA ALA A 103 -9.47 17.16 32.98
C ALA A 103 -10.64 17.00 33.98
N ARG A 104 -10.38 16.43 35.16
CA ARG A 104 -11.42 16.22 36.20
C ARG A 104 -12.03 17.52 36.67
N SER A 105 -11.24 18.57 36.85
CA SER A 105 -11.69 19.92 37.23
C SER A 105 -12.64 20.52 36.19
N SER A 106 -12.28 20.47 34.91
CA SER A 106 -13.14 20.95 33.81
C SER A 106 -14.48 20.20 33.74
N ARG A 107 -14.49 18.89 34.04
CA ARG A 107 -15.74 18.13 34.15
C ARG A 107 -16.60 18.61 35.33
N LYS A 108 -16.01 18.82 36.51
CA LYS A 108 -16.72 19.35 37.70
C LYS A 108 -17.29 20.74 37.44
N ASN A 109 -16.49 21.64 36.87
CA ASN A 109 -16.92 23.01 36.56
C ASN A 109 -18.07 23.02 35.55
N ARG A 110 -18.03 22.14 34.53
CA ARG A 110 -19.15 21.98 33.59
C ARG A 110 -20.43 21.54 34.29
N VAL A 111 -20.35 20.63 35.26
CA VAL A 111 -21.53 20.21 36.05
C VAL A 111 -22.06 21.39 36.88
N GLN A 112 -21.18 22.14 37.55
CA GLN A 112 -21.60 23.30 38.34
C GLN A 112 -22.26 24.37 37.48
N GLN A 113 -21.64 24.76 36.36
CA GLN A 113 -22.21 25.71 35.41
C GLN A 113 -23.58 25.28 34.88
N ARG A 114 -23.76 23.99 34.61
CA ARG A 114 -25.06 23.44 34.18
C ARG A 114 -26.11 23.54 35.29
N LYS A 115 -25.74 23.24 36.53
CA LYS A 115 -26.65 23.37 37.69
C LYS A 115 -27.04 24.82 37.94
N THR A 116 -26.09 25.75 37.94
CA THR A 116 -26.37 27.18 38.18
C THR A 116 -27.22 27.77 37.06
N ALA A 117 -26.95 27.44 35.80
CA ALA A 117 -27.77 27.88 34.67
C ALA A 117 -29.20 27.35 34.77
N PHE A 118 -29.37 26.09 35.17
CA PHE A 118 -30.68 25.47 35.37
C PHE A 118 -31.48 26.15 36.49
N LEU A 119 -30.87 26.37 37.66
CA LEU A 119 -31.52 27.07 38.78
C LEU A 119 -31.91 28.51 38.40
N LYS A 120 -31.05 29.22 37.68
CA LYS A 120 -31.35 30.57 37.17
C LYS A 120 -32.52 30.57 36.17
N ALA A 121 -32.64 29.54 35.34
CA ALA A 121 -33.74 29.42 34.38
C ALA A 121 -35.09 29.16 35.08
N ILE A 122 -35.11 28.36 36.15
CA ILE A 122 -36.33 28.17 36.97
C ILE A 122 -36.74 29.49 37.61
N GLN A 123 -35.80 30.17 38.28
CA GLN A 123 -36.10 31.39 39.02
C GLN A 123 -36.48 32.58 38.13
N GLY A 124 -36.08 32.56 36.85
CA GLY A 124 -36.51 33.52 35.84
C GLY A 124 -37.82 33.17 35.15
N GLY A 125 -38.31 31.92 35.25
CA GLY A 125 -39.61 31.49 34.73
C GLY A 125 -40.77 31.63 35.74
N ASP A 126 -40.46 31.84 37.02
CA ASP A 126 -41.43 32.11 38.08
C ASP A 126 -41.73 33.62 38.27
N ASN A 127 -41.14 34.50 37.45
CA ASN A 127 -41.33 35.96 37.47
C ASN A 127 -41.95 36.49 36.15
N GLU A 128 -42.87 35.73 35.56
CA GLU A 128 -43.80 36.18 34.52
C GLU A 128 -45.22 35.67 34.83
#